data_AF-A0A849Y6J4-F1
#
_entry.id   AF-A0A849Y6J4-F1
#
_cell.length_a   1.000
_cell.length_b   1.000
_cell.length_c   1.000
_cell.angle_alpha   90.00
_cell.angle_beta   90.00
_cell.angle_gamma   90.00
#
_symmetry.space_group_name_H-M   'P 1'
#
loop_
_entity.id
_entity.type
_entity.pdbx_description
1 polymer ?
#
loop_
_entity_poly.entity_id
_entity_poly.type
_entity_poly.pdbx_seq_one_letter_code
_entity_poly.pdbx_strand_id
1 'polypeptide(L)' 'RRLAAPKSAAVPWPSRRDASRSPDVEAGPPQPGLRKSDYIARQVDPILDKIAERGIQSLTREERRILDEAKDRLS' A
#
# COMPACT_ATOMS: atom_id res chain seq x y z
N ARG A 1 7.31 40.83 -6.10
CA ARG A 1 7.85 39.46 -6.25
C ARG A 1 7.04 38.55 -5.34
N ARG A 2 5.99 37.89 -5.86
CA ARG A 2 5.32 36.80 -5.12
C ARG A 2 6.14 35.53 -5.31
N LEU A 3 6.40 34.89 -4.18
CA LEU A 3 7.22 33.71 -4.03
C LEU A 3 6.56 32.53 -4.76
N ALA A 4 7.39 31.77 -5.47
CA ALA A 4 7.08 30.43 -5.92
C ALA A 4 6.87 29.51 -4.70
N ALA A 5 5.90 28.59 -4.79
CA ALA A 5 5.79 27.44 -3.89
C ALA A 5 5.63 26.18 -4.76
N PRO A 6 6.49 25.16 -4.62
CA PRO A 6 6.43 23.96 -5.44
C PRO A 6 5.38 22.95 -4.92
N LYS A 7 4.73 22.34 -5.90
CA LYS A 7 3.99 21.06 -5.99
C LYS A 7 3.72 20.31 -4.68
N SER A 8 2.41 20.14 -4.45
CA SER A 8 1.71 19.14 -3.64
C SER A 8 2.59 18.11 -2.95
N ALA A 9 2.57 18.22 -1.63
CA ALA A 9 3.06 17.27 -0.65
C ALA A 9 2.87 15.82 -1.11
N ALA A 10 4.00 15.14 -1.33
CA ALA A 10 4.06 13.70 -1.19
C ALA A 10 3.58 13.37 0.23
N VAL A 11 2.51 12.60 0.33
CA VAL A 11 2.11 11.99 1.60
C VAL A 11 3.31 11.19 2.13
N PRO A 12 3.83 11.50 3.33
CA PRO A 12 4.87 10.68 3.91
C PRO A 12 4.21 9.41 4.42
N TRP A 13 4.19 8.37 3.59
CA TRP A 13 4.02 7.02 4.11
C TRP A 13 5.16 6.75 5.10
N PRO A 14 4.87 6.13 6.27
CA PRO A 14 5.87 5.95 7.31
C PRO A 14 7.00 5.08 6.77
N SER A 15 8.14 5.73 6.49
CA SER A 15 9.36 5.05 6.10
C SER A 15 9.72 4.07 7.21
N ARG A 16 9.84 2.80 6.85
CA ARG A 16 10.08 1.61 7.69
C ARG A 16 11.46 1.63 8.38
N ARG A 17 11.79 2.72 9.07
CA ARG A 17 12.92 2.88 9.99
C ARG A 17 12.47 3.15 11.43
N ASP A 18 11.19 3.40 11.65
CA ASP A 18 10.57 3.45 12.98
C ASP A 18 9.68 2.21 13.18
N ALA A 19 10.31 1.04 13.33
CA ALA A 19 9.61 -0.22 13.57
C ALA A 19 9.56 -0.56 15.07
N SER A 20 9.62 0.41 15.98
CA SER A 20 9.67 0.11 17.42
C SER A 20 8.86 1.03 18.34
N ARG A 21 8.00 1.92 17.83
CA ARG A 21 7.07 2.61 18.73
C ARG A 21 5.71 2.92 18.11
N SER A 22 4.82 1.94 18.20
CA SER A 22 3.40 2.18 18.50
C SER A 22 2.82 0.93 19.17
N PRO A 23 2.69 0.90 20.50
CA PRO A 23 1.84 -0.05 21.19
C PRO A 23 0.43 0.56 21.20
N ASP A 24 -0.41 0.16 20.25
CA ASP A 24 -1.84 -0.11 20.43
C ASP A 24 -2.47 -0.25 19.03
N VAL A 25 -2.30 -1.42 18.42
CA VAL A 25 -3.30 -1.89 17.47
C VAL A 25 -3.95 -3.03 18.20
N GLU A 26 -4.93 -2.67 19.04
CA GLU A 26 -5.89 -3.60 19.63
C GLU A 26 -6.32 -4.58 18.54
N ALA A 27 -5.80 -5.81 18.63
CA ALA A 27 -6.21 -6.92 17.79
C ALA A 27 -7.62 -7.33 18.23
N GLY A 28 -8.61 -6.52 17.87
CA GLY A 28 -10.01 -6.90 17.94
C GLY A 28 -10.22 -8.22 17.18
N PRO A 29 -11.19 -9.06 17.60
CA PRO A 29 -11.40 -10.37 17.00
C PRO A 29 -11.56 -10.24 15.48
N PRO A 30 -11.03 -11.19 14.68
CA PRO A 30 -11.06 -11.10 13.22
C PRO A 30 -12.52 -11.09 12.75
N GLN A 31 -13.04 -9.90 12.50
CA GLN A 31 -14.40 -9.67 12.01
C GLN A 31 -14.54 -10.40 10.66
N PRO A 32 -15.56 -11.26 10.47
CA PRO A 32 -15.70 -12.10 9.29
C PRO A 32 -15.94 -11.35 7.97
N GLY A 33 -16.05 -10.01 7.97
CA GLY A 33 -16.05 -9.16 6.78
C GLY A 33 -14.66 -8.74 6.25
N LEU A 34 -13.56 -9.09 6.94
CA LEU A 34 -12.20 -8.61 6.65
C LEU A 34 -11.49 -9.32 5.47
N ARG A 35 -12.04 -10.41 4.93
CA ARG A 35 -11.32 -11.30 3.99
C ARG A 35 -10.77 -10.59 2.75
N LYS A 36 -11.45 -9.55 2.26
CA LYS A 36 -11.04 -8.79 1.06
C LYS A 36 -10.01 -7.72 1.41
N SER A 37 -10.23 -7.01 2.53
CA SER A 37 -9.30 -6.00 3.05
C SER A 37 -7.96 -6.63 3.46
N ASP A 38 -7.98 -7.82 4.05
CA ASP A 38 -6.78 -8.58 4.41
C ASP A 38 -5.94 -8.95 3.18
N TYR A 39 -6.60 -9.32 2.07
CA TYR A 39 -5.92 -9.66 0.82
C TYR A 39 -5.28 -8.42 0.18
N ILE A 40 -6.01 -7.30 0.15
CA ILE A 40 -5.48 -6.02 -0.35
C ILE A 40 -4.25 -5.62 0.47
N ALA A 41 -4.37 -5.60 1.80
CA ALA A 41 -3.30 -5.20 2.69
C ALA A 41 -2.04 -6.10 2.62
N ARG A 42 -2.22 -7.42 2.44
CA ARG A 42 -1.10 -8.37 2.47
C ARG A 42 -0.46 -8.59 1.11
N GLN A 43 -1.25 -8.60 0.05
CA GLN A 43 -0.78 -8.98 -1.29
C GLN A 43 -0.69 -7.79 -2.23
N VAL A 44 -1.65 -6.85 -2.17
CA VAL A 44 -1.74 -5.76 -3.15
C VAL A 44 -0.92 -4.55 -2.73
N ASP A 45 -1.02 -4.12 -1.46
CA ASP A 45 -0.31 -2.94 -0.95
C ASP A 45 1.22 -3.02 -1.16
N PRO A 46 1.92 -4.14 -0.86
CA PRO A 46 3.36 -4.24 -1.12
C PRO A 46 3.73 -4.11 -2.60
N ILE A 47 2.82 -4.47 -3.50
CA ILE A 47 3.03 -4.36 -4.95
C ILE A 47 2.86 -2.90 -5.37
N LEU A 48 1.85 -2.19 -4.85
CA LEU A 48 1.65 -0.77 -5.09
C LEU A 48 2.84 0.06 -4.58
N ASP A 49 3.35 -0.27 -3.39
CA ASP A 49 4.56 0.33 -2.83
C ASP A 49 5.76 0.15 -3.78
N LYS A 50 5.99 -1.09 -4.24
CA LYS A 50 7.08 -1.41 -5.16
C LYS A 50 6.98 -0.64 -6.48
N ILE A 51 5.77 -0.46 -7.02
CA ILE A 51 5.54 0.35 -8.23
C ILE A 51 5.83 1.82 -7.96
N ALA A 52 5.43 2.34 -6.79
CA ALA A 52 5.70 3.73 -6.43
C ALA A 52 7.20 4.00 -6.31
N GLU A 53 7.98 3.06 -5.78
CA GLU A 53 9.43 3.20 -5.61
C GLU A 53 10.24 2.93 -6.89
N ARG A 54 9.86 1.91 -7.67
CA ARG A 54 10.70 1.35 -8.75
C ARG A 54 10.05 1.40 -10.13
N GLY A 55 8.78 1.78 -10.21
CA GLY A 55 7.99 1.77 -11.43
C GLY A 55 7.44 0.40 -11.82
N ILE A 56 6.51 0.39 -12.77
CA ILE A 56 5.74 -0.79 -13.21
C ILE A 56 6.61 -1.91 -13.83
N GLN A 57 7.77 -1.56 -14.37
CA GLN A 57 8.71 -2.51 -14.97
C GLN A 57 9.32 -3.46 -13.92
N SER A 58 9.32 -3.07 -12.65
CA SER A 58 9.88 -3.85 -11.55
C SER A 58 9.04 -5.05 -11.13
N LEU A 59 7.81 -5.17 -11.67
CA LEU A 59 6.89 -6.25 -11.32
C LEU A 59 7.33 -7.62 -11.83
N THR A 60 7.03 -8.68 -11.10
CA THR A 60 7.14 -10.05 -11.59
C THR A 60 5.86 -10.46 -12.33
N ARG A 61 5.86 -11.66 -12.95
CA ARG A 61 4.64 -12.23 -13.54
C ARG A 61 3.58 -12.53 -12.47
N GLU A 62 4.02 -12.94 -11.29
CA GLU A 62 3.13 -13.27 -10.17
C GLU A 62 2.49 -12.01 -9.57
N GLU A 63 3.28 -10.95 -9.39
CA GLU A 63 2.76 -9.67 -8.89
C GLU A 63 1.75 -9.04 -9.86
N ARG A 64 1.99 -9.15 -11.17
CA ARG A 64 1.00 -8.76 -12.19
C ARG A 64 -0.30 -9.54 -12.06
N ARG A 65 -0.23 -10.86 -11.89
CA ARG A 65 -1.40 -11.72 -11.68
C ARG A 65 -2.20 -11.32 -10.43
N ILE A 66 -1.51 -10.97 -9.34
CA ILE A 66 -2.15 -10.50 -8.09
C ILE A 66 -2.92 -9.19 -8.34
N LEU A 67 -2.35 -8.25 -9.09
CA LEU A 67 -3.03 -6.99 -9.44
C LEU A 67 -4.25 -7.20 -10.34
N ASP A 68 -4.14 -8.10 -11.33
CA ASP A 68 -5.28 -8.45 -12.19
C ASP A 68 -6.42 -9.06 -11.36
N GLU A 69 -6.08 -10.01 -10.47
CA GLU A 69 -7.07 -10.64 -9.58
C GLU A 69 -7.70 -9.65 -8.59
N ALA A 70 -6.92 -8.67 -8.12
CA ALA A 70 -7.42 -7.58 -7.29
C ALA A 70 -8.37 -6.64 -8.07
N LYS A 71 -8.10 -6.40 -9.35
CA LYS A 71 -8.95 -5.59 -10.23
C LYS A 71 -10.29 -6.27 -10.48
N ASP A 72 -10.31 -7.57 -10.80
CA ASP A 72 -11.54 -8.35 -10.96
C ASP A 72 -12.42 -8.32 -9.69
N ARG A 73 -11.78 -8.28 -8.52
CA ARG A 73 -12.48 -8.18 -7.24
C ARG A 73 -13.13 -6.81 -7.02
N LEU A 74 -12.65 -5.72 -7.64
CA LEU A 74 -13.18 -4.37 -7.43
C LEU A 74 -14.22 -3.97 -8.49
N SER A 75 -14.22 -4.64 -9.64
CA SER A 75 -15.14 -4.38 -10.75
C SER A 75 -16.55 -4.90 -10.53
#